data_AF-D5UER9-F1
#
_entry.id   AF-D5UER9-F1
#
_cell.length_a   1.000
_cell.length_b   1.000
_cell.length_c   1.000
_cell.angle_alpha   90.00
_cell.angle_beta   90.00
_cell.angle_gamma   90.00
#
_symmetry.space_group_name_H-M   'P 1'
#
loop_
_entity.id
_entity.type
_entity.pdbx_description
1 polymer ?
#
loop_
_entity_poly.entity_id
_entity_poly.type
_entity_poly.pdbx_seq_one_letter_code
_entity_poly.pdbx_strand_id
1 'polypeptide(L)'
;MSESKNRTWILGTVLVALVMGALTWFFGVSPTLAAASDLRDQTDDARAQNDVLELQLVQLRADFEKLPEHRATLESLRTQIPTSPALAPYLRELEAIATGKGVALTTFTPSPAAEVVLAQPVVPAAPAAPVDATADATEPAAQGDATAAPAAPAAPAGPTVPAGMAAVPVSLTVVGTYDAATGFVSDLQSLTQRLFLVSGLSVTGQDEAEPSAGRPATQVGDVEIVVTGYLYVLPEPAGVVVPADPAEPPAALPGAVPGKNPFVPVQGV
;
A
#
# COMPACT_ATOMS: atom_id res chain seq x y z
N MET A 1 -98.81 4.40 -31.25
CA MET A 1 -97.86 5.15 -30.39
C MET A 1 -97.25 4.26 -29.29
N SER A 2 -96.87 3.01 -29.57
CA SER A 2 -96.40 2.05 -28.54
C SER A 2 -94.98 1.51 -28.71
N GLU A 3 -94.28 1.84 -29.80
CA GLU A 3 -92.89 1.37 -30.01
C GLU A 3 -91.88 1.95 -29.01
N SER A 4 -92.05 3.21 -28.57
CA SER A 4 -91.09 3.86 -27.68
C SER A 4 -91.04 3.22 -26.29
N LYS A 5 -92.18 2.78 -25.75
CA LYS A 5 -92.30 2.19 -24.40
C LYS A 5 -91.56 0.84 -24.31
N ASN A 6 -91.69 -0.01 -25.33
CA ASN A 6 -90.98 -1.29 -25.40
C ASN A 6 -89.48 -1.08 -25.65
N ARG A 7 -89.11 -0.09 -26.49
CA ARG A 7 -87.71 0.27 -26.73
C ARG A 7 -87.02 0.77 -25.45
N THR A 8 -87.72 1.54 -24.60
CA THR A 8 -87.18 2.00 -23.30
C THR A 8 -86.96 0.85 -22.32
N TRP A 9 -87.85 -0.15 -22.27
CA TRP A 9 -87.71 -1.30 -21.37
C TRP A 9 -86.60 -2.25 -21.81
N ILE A 10 -86.50 -2.53 -23.12
CA ILE A 10 -85.41 -3.33 -23.72
C ILE A 10 -84.06 -2.63 -23.49
N LEU A 11 -83.98 -1.31 -23.71
CA LEU A 11 -82.77 -0.54 -23.46
C LEU A 11 -82.34 -0.61 -21.98
N GLY A 12 -83.30 -0.59 -21.05
CA GLY A 12 -83.05 -0.77 -19.62
C GLY A 12 -82.46 -2.15 -19.28
N THR A 13 -83.02 -3.23 -19.83
CA THR A 13 -82.50 -4.59 -19.58
C THR A 13 -81.11 -4.82 -20.17
N VAL A 14 -80.82 -4.26 -21.35
CA VAL A 14 -79.49 -4.33 -21.97
C VAL A 14 -78.47 -3.57 -21.13
N LEU A 15 -78.83 -2.40 -20.59
CA LEU A 15 -77.96 -1.62 -19.71
C LEU A 15 -77.65 -2.39 -18.41
N VAL A 16 -78.65 -3.01 -17.80
CA VAL A 16 -78.45 -3.84 -16.59
C VAL A 16 -77.57 -5.05 -16.88
N ALA A 17 -77.78 -5.75 -17.99
CA ALA A 17 -76.94 -6.88 -18.39
C ALA A 17 -75.47 -6.46 -18.63
N LEU A 18 -75.26 -5.30 -19.25
CA LEU A 18 -73.92 -4.74 -19.47
C LEU A 18 -73.25 -4.38 -18.13
N VAL A 19 -73.97 -3.76 -17.20
CA VAL A 19 -73.47 -3.46 -15.85
C VAL A 19 -73.12 -4.75 -15.10
N MET A 20 -73.97 -5.78 -15.16
CA MET A 20 -73.72 -7.04 -14.46
C MET A 20 -72.53 -7.80 -15.05
N GLY A 21 -72.39 -7.82 -16.38
CA GLY A 21 -71.20 -8.35 -17.05
C GLY A 21 -69.92 -7.57 -16.72
N ALA A 22 -70.00 -6.24 -16.67
CA ALA A 22 -68.88 -5.39 -16.25
C ALA A 22 -68.47 -5.64 -14.79
N LEU A 23 -69.44 -5.79 -13.89
CA LEU A 23 -69.19 -6.14 -12.49
C LEU A 23 -68.52 -7.51 -12.37
N THR A 24 -69.00 -8.53 -13.07
CA THR A 24 -68.38 -9.87 -13.06
C THR A 24 -66.97 -9.87 -13.64
N TRP A 25 -66.74 -9.14 -14.73
CA TRP A 25 -65.41 -9.00 -15.31
C TRP A 25 -64.44 -8.27 -14.36
N PHE A 26 -64.88 -7.14 -13.80
CA PHE A 26 -64.05 -6.29 -12.96
C PHE A 26 -63.75 -6.96 -11.61
N PHE A 27 -64.72 -7.64 -10.99
CA PHE A 27 -64.55 -8.32 -9.71
C PHE A 27 -63.96 -9.74 -9.80
N GLY A 28 -64.11 -10.45 -10.90
CA GLY A 28 -63.66 -11.84 -11.01
C GLY A 28 -62.41 -12.02 -11.87
N VAL A 29 -62.46 -11.50 -13.09
CA VAL A 29 -61.44 -11.78 -14.11
C VAL A 29 -60.25 -10.83 -13.98
N SER A 30 -60.50 -9.53 -13.76
CA SER A 30 -59.41 -8.55 -13.62
C SER A 30 -58.43 -8.84 -12.46
N PRO A 31 -58.87 -9.15 -11.22
CA PRO A 31 -57.93 -9.38 -10.13
C PRO A 31 -57.14 -10.68 -10.28
N THR A 32 -57.68 -11.70 -10.96
CA THR A 32 -56.96 -12.95 -11.20
C THR A 32 -55.92 -12.82 -12.30
N LEU A 33 -56.18 -12.00 -13.33
CA LEU A 33 -55.17 -11.64 -14.32
C LEU A 33 -54.04 -10.78 -13.70
N ALA A 34 -54.38 -9.83 -12.84
CA ALA A 34 -53.42 -9.00 -12.12
C ALA A 34 -52.56 -9.84 -11.16
N ALA A 35 -53.17 -10.76 -10.39
CA ALA A 35 -52.41 -11.68 -9.55
C ALA A 35 -51.48 -12.58 -10.39
N ALA A 36 -51.91 -13.01 -11.58
CA ALA A 36 -51.08 -13.80 -12.47
C ALA A 36 -49.94 -13.01 -13.12
N SER A 37 -50.09 -11.69 -13.35
CA SER A 37 -48.97 -10.83 -13.76
C SER A 37 -48.00 -10.61 -12.61
N ASP A 38 -48.51 -10.28 -11.41
CA ASP A 38 -47.66 -10.06 -10.23
C ASP A 38 -46.83 -11.30 -9.87
N LEU A 39 -47.41 -12.51 -9.99
CA LEU A 39 -46.67 -13.75 -9.78
C LEU A 39 -45.59 -13.99 -10.85
N ARG A 40 -45.83 -13.57 -12.10
CA ARG A 40 -44.82 -13.67 -13.17
C ARG A 40 -43.69 -12.67 -12.92
N ASP A 41 -44.02 -11.44 -12.57
CA ASP A 41 -43.06 -10.40 -12.22
C ASP A 41 -42.19 -10.84 -11.02
N GLN A 42 -42.80 -11.39 -9.97
CA GLN A 42 -42.06 -11.96 -8.83
C GLN A 42 -41.15 -13.13 -9.22
N THR A 43 -41.58 -13.96 -10.17
CA THR A 43 -40.76 -15.08 -10.65
C THR A 43 -39.56 -14.57 -11.45
N ASP A 44 -39.77 -13.56 -12.29
CA ASP A 44 -38.71 -12.96 -13.10
C ASP A 44 -37.73 -12.16 -12.23
N ASP A 45 -38.22 -11.45 -11.22
CA ASP A 45 -37.39 -10.80 -10.19
C ASP A 45 -36.56 -11.82 -9.41
N ALA A 46 -37.17 -12.93 -8.99
CA ALA A 46 -36.46 -14.00 -8.29
C ALA A 46 -35.39 -14.64 -9.18
N ARG A 47 -35.67 -14.86 -10.48
CA ARG A 47 -34.67 -15.36 -11.44
C ARG A 47 -33.52 -14.38 -11.60
N ALA A 48 -33.81 -13.09 -11.80
CA ALA A 48 -32.79 -12.06 -11.92
C ALA A 48 -31.91 -11.96 -10.66
N GLN A 49 -32.49 -12.11 -9.47
CA GLN A 49 -31.73 -12.17 -8.21
C GLN A 49 -30.82 -13.41 -8.15
N ASN A 50 -31.31 -14.58 -8.56
CA ASN A 50 -30.49 -15.78 -8.63
C ASN A 50 -29.34 -15.62 -9.63
N ASP A 51 -29.59 -15.06 -10.81
CA ASP A 51 -28.55 -14.81 -11.82
C ASP A 51 -27.45 -13.88 -11.29
N VAL A 52 -27.82 -12.82 -10.57
CA VAL A 52 -26.85 -11.90 -9.93
C VAL A 52 -26.07 -12.61 -8.83
N LEU A 53 -26.72 -13.43 -8.00
CA LEU A 53 -26.05 -14.21 -6.96
C LEU A 53 -25.08 -15.24 -7.55
N GLU A 54 -25.44 -15.89 -8.66
CA GLU A 54 -24.56 -16.80 -9.38
C GLU A 54 -23.33 -16.08 -9.95
N LEU A 55 -23.51 -14.89 -10.55
CA LEU A 55 -22.41 -14.03 -11.00
C LEU A 55 -21.48 -13.64 -9.84
N GLN A 56 -22.05 -13.25 -8.70
CA GLN A 56 -21.27 -12.94 -7.49
C GLN A 56 -20.49 -14.17 -7.00
N LEU A 57 -21.09 -15.37 -7.01
CA LEU A 57 -20.41 -16.61 -6.63
C LEU A 57 -19.26 -16.95 -7.57
N VAL A 58 -19.43 -16.75 -8.89
CA VAL A 58 -18.37 -16.93 -9.88
C VAL A 58 -17.23 -15.93 -9.64
N GLN A 59 -17.55 -14.66 -9.40
CA GLN A 59 -16.56 -13.63 -9.10
C GLN A 59 -15.81 -13.94 -7.80
N LEU A 60 -16.53 -14.27 -6.72
CA LEU A 60 -15.92 -14.65 -5.45
C LEU A 60 -15.00 -15.85 -5.63
N ARG A 61 -15.42 -16.89 -6.37
CA ARG A 61 -14.57 -18.04 -6.63
C ARG A 61 -13.30 -17.64 -7.38
N ALA A 62 -13.41 -16.81 -8.42
CA ALA A 62 -12.25 -16.30 -9.17
C ALA A 62 -11.31 -15.46 -8.27
N ASP A 63 -11.85 -14.68 -7.34
CA ASP A 63 -11.06 -13.90 -6.39
C ASP A 63 -10.36 -14.81 -5.36
N PHE A 64 -11.05 -15.85 -4.87
CA PHE A 64 -10.46 -16.88 -4.02
C PHE A 64 -9.35 -17.68 -4.71
N GLU A 65 -9.46 -17.93 -6.01
CA GLU A 65 -8.41 -18.57 -6.82
C GLU A 65 -7.17 -17.68 -6.97
N LYS A 66 -7.32 -16.35 -6.95
CA LYS A 66 -6.19 -15.38 -6.98
C LYS A 66 -5.55 -15.13 -5.62
N LEU A 67 -6.22 -15.45 -4.51
CA LEU A 67 -5.64 -15.31 -3.17
C LEU A 67 -4.27 -15.98 -2.98
N PRO A 68 -4.02 -17.22 -3.43
CA PRO A 68 -2.68 -17.82 -3.32
C PRO A 68 -1.62 -17.05 -4.12
N GLU A 69 -1.94 -16.55 -5.31
CA GLU A 69 -1.01 -15.73 -6.12
C GLU A 69 -0.68 -14.41 -5.40
N HIS A 70 -1.70 -13.73 -4.86
CA HIS A 70 -1.49 -12.51 -4.09
C HIS A 70 -0.71 -12.77 -2.79
N ARG A 71 -0.96 -13.90 -2.10
CA ARG A 71 -0.17 -14.31 -0.93
C ARG A 71 1.29 -14.60 -1.29
N ALA A 72 1.54 -15.31 -2.38
CA ALA A 72 2.90 -15.58 -2.86
C ALA A 72 3.62 -14.28 -3.24
N THR A 73 2.91 -13.35 -3.88
CA THR A 73 3.44 -12.02 -4.21
C THR A 73 3.79 -11.24 -2.93
N LEU A 74 2.91 -11.25 -1.93
CA LEU A 74 3.17 -10.63 -0.63
C LEU A 74 4.35 -11.27 0.11
N GLU A 75 4.51 -12.59 0.05
CA GLU A 75 5.68 -13.27 0.64
C GLU A 75 6.98 -12.87 -0.07
N SER A 76 6.96 -12.75 -1.40
CA SER A 76 8.10 -12.27 -2.17
C SER A 76 8.46 -10.82 -1.81
N LEU A 77 7.46 -9.94 -1.68
CA LEU A 77 7.63 -8.55 -1.27
C LEU A 77 8.07 -8.42 0.20
N ARG A 78 7.56 -9.27 1.09
CA ARG A 78 7.94 -9.32 2.52
C ARG A 78 9.38 -9.79 2.70
N THR A 79 9.92 -10.55 1.74
CA THR A 79 11.36 -10.86 1.70
C THR A 79 12.18 -9.61 1.40
N GLN A 80 11.68 -8.75 0.50
CA GLN A 80 12.33 -7.49 0.11
C GLN A 80 12.21 -6.38 1.17
N ILE A 81 11.09 -6.33 1.88
CA ILE A 81 10.82 -5.39 2.97
C ILE A 81 10.40 -6.20 4.22
N PRO A 82 11.38 -6.71 4.97
CA PRO A 82 11.09 -7.49 6.17
C PRO A 82 10.44 -6.64 7.25
N THR A 83 9.65 -7.29 8.09
CA THR A 83 8.93 -6.66 9.22
C THR A 83 9.82 -6.38 10.43
N SER A 84 11.09 -6.78 10.35
CA SER A 84 12.11 -6.52 11.37
C SER A 84 13.40 -6.07 10.67
N PRO A 85 14.15 -5.12 11.26
CA PRO A 85 15.41 -4.65 10.71
C PRO A 85 16.42 -5.80 10.53
N ALA A 86 16.35 -6.88 11.32
CA ALA A 86 17.14 -8.12 11.17
C ALA A 86 18.55 -7.88 10.59
N LEU A 87 19.32 -7.04 11.28
CA LEU A 87 20.62 -6.52 10.82
C LEU A 87 21.73 -7.59 10.85
N ALA A 88 21.65 -8.54 11.78
CA ALA A 88 22.64 -9.61 11.92
C ALA A 88 22.73 -10.56 10.71
N PRO A 89 21.62 -11.11 10.15
CA PRO A 89 21.71 -11.91 8.93
C PRO A 89 22.13 -11.07 7.71
N TYR A 90 21.72 -9.81 7.63
CA TYR A 90 22.13 -8.90 6.55
C TYR A 90 23.64 -8.61 6.59
N LEU A 91 24.22 -8.41 7.77
CA LEU A 91 25.66 -8.23 7.93
C LEU A 91 26.44 -9.46 7.43
N ARG A 92 25.97 -10.68 7.74
CA ARG A 92 26.61 -11.92 7.25
C ARG A 92 26.54 -12.06 5.72
N GLU A 93 25.43 -11.63 5.12
CA GLU A 93 25.28 -11.59 3.66
C GLU A 93 26.27 -10.58 3.04
N LEU A 94 26.40 -9.38 3.62
CA LEU A 94 27.40 -8.40 3.21
C LEU A 94 28.83 -8.92 3.34
N GLU A 95 29.16 -9.58 4.44
CA GLU A 95 30.49 -10.18 4.66
C GLU A 95 30.78 -11.29 3.63
N ALA A 96 29.78 -12.09 3.26
CA ALA A 96 29.94 -13.10 2.22
C ALA A 96 30.20 -12.48 0.84
N ILE A 97 29.47 -11.41 0.48
CA ILE A 97 29.69 -10.67 -0.78
C ILE A 97 31.06 -9.99 -0.78
N ALA A 98 31.44 -9.35 0.33
CA ALA A 98 32.73 -8.69 0.50
C ALA A 98 33.88 -9.70 0.37
N THR A 99 33.78 -10.86 1.03
CA THR A 99 34.76 -11.94 0.93
C THR A 99 34.84 -12.50 -0.49
N GLY A 100 33.69 -12.69 -1.15
CA GLY A 100 33.63 -13.19 -2.53
C GLY A 100 34.29 -12.26 -3.57
N LYS A 101 34.33 -10.95 -3.29
CA LYS A 101 35.01 -9.94 -4.12
C LYS A 101 36.43 -9.61 -3.65
N GLY A 102 36.86 -10.12 -2.49
CA GLY A 102 38.17 -9.81 -1.91
C GLY A 102 38.27 -8.39 -1.34
N VAL A 103 37.16 -7.85 -0.82
CA VAL A 103 37.11 -6.51 -0.23
C VAL A 103 36.87 -6.61 1.27
N ALA A 104 37.50 -5.75 2.07
CA ALA A 104 37.32 -5.73 3.52
C ALA A 104 36.23 -4.74 3.94
N LEU A 105 35.19 -5.24 4.61
CA LEU A 105 34.22 -4.40 5.30
C LEU A 105 34.83 -3.94 6.63
N THR A 106 35.12 -2.65 6.75
CA THR A 106 35.82 -2.07 7.91
C THR A 106 34.85 -1.49 8.93
N THR A 107 33.76 -0.87 8.46
CA THR A 107 32.73 -0.33 9.36
C THR A 107 31.33 -0.62 8.81
N PHE A 108 30.41 -0.89 9.73
CA PHE A 108 28.98 -0.97 9.47
C PHE A 108 28.24 -0.33 10.64
N THR A 109 27.61 0.82 10.41
CA THR A 109 26.95 1.60 11.45
C THR A 109 25.48 1.83 11.08
N PRO A 110 24.55 1.04 11.63
CA PRO A 110 23.13 1.30 11.51
C PRO A 110 22.69 2.41 12.48
N SER A 111 21.92 3.36 11.98
CA SER A 111 21.28 4.41 12.77
C SER A 111 19.85 4.02 13.16
N PRO A 112 19.24 4.61 14.21
CA PRO A 112 17.87 4.31 14.60
C PRO A 112 16.90 4.54 13.45
N ALA A 113 15.88 3.69 13.35
CA ALA A 113 14.84 3.78 12.34
C ALA A 113 14.08 5.11 12.49
N ALA A 114 13.94 5.85 11.39
CA ALA A 114 13.18 7.08 11.33
C ALA A 114 12.00 6.92 10.36
N GLU A 115 10.93 7.67 10.58
CA GLU A 115 9.80 7.72 9.64
C GLU A 115 10.30 8.20 8.27
N VAL A 116 9.82 7.54 7.22
CA VAL A 116 10.19 7.91 5.85
C VAL A 116 9.52 9.24 5.51
N VAL A 117 10.31 10.31 5.49
CA VAL A 117 9.91 11.60 4.94
C VAL A 117 10.50 11.69 3.53
N LEU A 118 9.64 11.77 2.51
CA LEU A 118 10.12 12.04 1.16
C LEU A 118 10.71 13.45 1.12
N ALA A 119 11.93 13.57 0.60
CA ALA A 119 12.50 14.86 0.29
C ALA A 119 11.55 15.56 -0.69
N GLN A 120 10.93 16.66 -0.27
CA GLN A 120 10.17 17.49 -1.19
C GLN A 120 11.14 17.99 -2.25
N PRO A 121 10.78 17.94 -3.56
CA PRO A 121 11.66 18.46 -4.58
C PRO A 121 11.91 19.94 -4.29
N VAL A 122 13.17 20.27 -3.98
CA VAL A 122 13.63 21.65 -3.95
C VAL A 122 13.44 22.20 -5.35
N VAL A 123 12.39 23.00 -5.55
CA VAL A 123 12.28 23.84 -6.74
C VAL A 123 13.51 24.74 -6.69
N PRO A 124 14.45 24.65 -7.65
CA PRO A 124 15.58 25.56 -7.67
C PRO A 124 15.02 26.96 -7.73
N ALA A 125 15.32 27.79 -6.73
CA ALA A 125 15.06 29.22 -6.83
C ALA A 125 15.78 29.69 -8.09
N ALA A 126 15.00 30.08 -9.11
CA ALA A 126 15.54 30.63 -10.34
C ALA A 126 16.53 31.76 -9.98
N PRO A 127 17.75 31.76 -10.53
CA PRO A 127 18.70 32.84 -10.28
C PRO A 127 18.03 34.16 -10.60
N ALA A 128 17.98 35.08 -9.63
CA ALA A 128 17.55 36.44 -9.89
C ALA A 128 18.48 37.03 -10.95
N ALA A 129 17.93 37.29 -12.14
CA ALA A 129 18.66 37.96 -13.20
C ALA A 129 19.15 39.33 -12.68
N PRO A 130 20.39 39.73 -12.97
CA PRO A 130 20.87 41.06 -12.61
C PRO A 130 20.03 42.10 -13.37
N VAL A 131 19.41 43.00 -12.61
CA VAL A 131 18.76 44.20 -13.15
C VAL A 131 19.84 45.20 -13.56
N ASP A 132 20.21 45.17 -14.84
CA ASP A 132 20.92 46.28 -15.45
C ASP A 132 19.96 47.47 -15.58
N ALA A 133 20.24 48.50 -14.78
CA ALA A 133 19.59 49.79 -14.89
C ALA A 133 20.17 50.53 -16.10
N THR A 134 19.37 50.75 -17.14
CA THR A 134 19.56 51.87 -18.06
C THR A 134 18.19 52.40 -18.48
N ALA A 135 17.94 53.65 -18.11
CA ALA A 135 16.82 54.46 -18.59
C ALA A 135 17.18 55.04 -19.96
N ASP A 136 16.26 55.00 -20.92
CA ASP A 136 15.70 56.22 -21.54
C ASP A 136 14.41 55.93 -22.35
N ALA A 137 13.65 56.98 -22.60
CA ALA A 137 12.20 57.08 -22.83
C ALA A 137 11.61 56.69 -24.21
N THR A 138 10.29 56.39 -24.25
CA THR A 138 9.22 57.20 -24.92
C THR A 138 7.87 56.43 -24.99
N GLU A 139 6.79 57.10 -24.53
CA GLU A 139 5.32 56.82 -24.53
C GLU A 139 4.65 56.43 -25.89
N PRO A 140 3.31 56.16 -25.99
CA PRO A 140 2.32 55.61 -25.04
C PRO A 140 1.35 54.56 -25.67
N ALA A 141 0.48 53.98 -24.80
CA ALA A 141 -0.85 53.41 -25.05
C ALA A 141 -1.00 52.01 -25.68
N ALA A 142 -1.43 51.05 -24.86
CA ALA A 142 -2.58 50.19 -25.14
C ALA A 142 -3.10 49.56 -23.83
N GLN A 143 -4.37 49.82 -23.50
CA GLN A 143 -5.13 49.05 -22.52
C GLN A 143 -5.26 47.62 -23.04
N GLY A 144 -4.55 46.68 -22.43
CA GLY A 144 -4.71 45.26 -22.65
C GLY A 144 -5.47 44.65 -21.48
N ASP A 145 -6.59 44.01 -21.78
CA ASP A 145 -7.40 43.19 -20.87
C ASP A 145 -6.52 42.37 -19.91
N ALA A 146 -6.75 42.54 -18.61
CA ALA A 146 -6.27 41.60 -17.60
C ALA A 146 -7.07 40.29 -17.74
N THR A 147 -6.74 39.51 -18.77
CA THR A 147 -7.12 38.10 -18.82
C THR A 147 -6.38 37.42 -17.67
N ALA A 148 -7.13 37.02 -16.65
CA ALA A 148 -6.63 36.19 -15.56
C ALA A 148 -5.91 34.98 -16.18
N ALA A 149 -4.60 34.92 -15.97
CA ALA A 149 -3.78 33.81 -16.42
C ALA A 149 -4.39 32.51 -15.85
N PRO A 150 -4.53 31.45 -16.66
CA PRO A 150 -5.10 30.20 -16.19
C PRO A 150 -4.29 29.70 -14.99
N ALA A 151 -5.00 29.31 -13.92
CA ALA A 151 -4.38 28.66 -12.78
C ALA A 151 -3.52 27.49 -13.29
N ALA A 152 -2.24 27.51 -12.90
CA ALA A 152 -1.30 26.46 -13.27
C ALA A 152 -1.88 25.09 -12.87
N PRO A 153 -1.71 24.05 -13.70
CA PRO A 153 -2.17 22.71 -13.36
C PRO A 153 -1.56 22.31 -12.02
N ALA A 154 -2.40 21.83 -11.09
CA ALA A 154 -1.90 21.25 -9.85
C ALA A 154 -0.88 20.18 -10.19
N ALA A 155 0.33 20.31 -9.64
CA ALA A 155 1.39 19.33 -9.83
C ALA A 155 0.86 17.94 -9.44
N PRO A 156 1.19 16.88 -10.19
CA PRO A 156 0.78 15.53 -9.84
C PRO A 156 1.21 15.25 -8.40
N ALA A 157 0.28 14.72 -7.60
CA ALA A 157 0.58 14.27 -6.25
C ALA A 157 1.78 13.32 -6.33
N GLY A 158 2.87 13.69 -5.67
CA GLY A 158 4.06 12.85 -5.59
C GLY A 158 3.73 11.50 -4.93
N PRO A 159 4.63 10.51 -5.02
CA PRO A 159 4.41 9.22 -4.37
C PRO A 159 4.10 9.43 -2.89
N THR A 160 3.04 8.81 -2.38
CA THR A 160 2.71 8.84 -0.96
C THR A 160 3.43 7.70 -0.25
N VAL A 161 4.12 7.99 0.85
CA VAL A 161 4.76 6.98 1.70
C VAL A 161 3.69 6.11 2.34
N PRO A 162 3.79 4.77 2.27
CA PRO A 162 2.89 3.88 3.01
C PRO A 162 2.99 4.13 4.52
N ALA A 163 1.86 4.26 5.19
CA ALA A 163 1.82 4.46 6.64
C ALA A 163 2.54 3.30 7.37
N GLY A 164 3.41 3.65 8.32
CA GLY A 164 4.19 2.68 9.09
C GLY A 164 5.52 2.25 8.45
N MET A 165 5.89 2.75 7.27
CA MET A 165 7.22 2.50 6.71
C MET A 165 8.30 3.29 7.47
N ALA A 166 9.35 2.60 7.88
CA ALA A 166 10.51 3.18 8.54
C ALA A 166 11.77 2.98 7.68
N ALA A 167 12.59 4.02 7.55
CA ALA A 167 13.91 3.94 6.95
C ALA A 167 14.97 3.83 8.06
N VAL A 168 15.88 2.88 7.89
CA VAL A 168 17.07 2.68 8.73
C VAL A 168 18.26 3.20 7.94
N PRO A 169 18.82 4.38 8.29
CA PRO A 169 20.04 4.85 7.66
C PRO A 169 21.20 3.93 8.02
N VAL A 170 22.00 3.57 7.04
CA VAL A 170 23.20 2.74 7.20
C VAL A 170 24.37 3.40 6.52
N SER A 171 25.49 3.45 7.24
CA SER A 171 26.79 3.81 6.69
C SER A 171 27.69 2.58 6.73
N LEU A 172 28.34 2.29 5.62
CA LEU A 172 29.31 1.21 5.50
C LEU A 172 30.62 1.73 4.87
N THR A 173 31.74 1.20 5.34
CA THR A 173 33.06 1.54 4.81
C THR A 173 33.77 0.28 4.35
N VAL A 174 34.23 0.31 3.11
CA VAL A 174 34.77 -0.84 2.41
C VAL A 174 36.13 -0.47 1.82
N VAL A 175 37.14 -1.33 1.98
CA VAL A 175 38.51 -1.08 1.53
C VAL A 175 39.00 -2.23 0.65
N GLY A 176 39.53 -1.90 -0.53
CA GLY A 176 40.20 -2.84 -1.42
C GLY A 176 40.50 -2.22 -2.79
N THR A 177 40.83 -3.04 -3.77
CA THR A 177 41.11 -2.57 -5.14
C THR A 177 39.88 -1.90 -5.75
N TYR A 178 40.08 -0.93 -6.65
CA TYR A 178 38.98 -0.19 -7.30
C TYR A 178 37.96 -1.11 -7.99
N ASP A 179 38.41 -2.11 -8.76
CA ASP A 179 37.53 -3.04 -9.47
C ASP A 179 36.72 -3.92 -8.51
N ALA A 180 37.35 -4.37 -7.42
CA ALA A 180 36.67 -5.17 -6.43
C ALA A 180 35.64 -4.35 -5.63
N ALA A 181 35.98 -3.11 -5.28
CA ALA A 181 35.12 -2.21 -4.51
C ALA A 181 33.90 -1.74 -5.34
N THR A 182 34.09 -1.43 -6.62
CA THR A 182 32.97 -1.11 -7.53
C THR A 182 32.08 -2.33 -7.81
N GLY A 183 32.69 -3.51 -7.99
CA GLY A 183 31.96 -4.78 -8.09
C GLY A 183 31.14 -5.09 -6.83
N PHE A 184 31.68 -4.80 -5.64
CA PHE A 184 30.94 -4.91 -4.39
C PHE A 184 29.72 -3.99 -4.37
N VAL A 185 29.84 -2.72 -4.77
CA VAL A 185 28.69 -1.79 -4.84
C VAL A 185 27.64 -2.26 -5.84
N SER A 186 28.04 -2.81 -6.99
CA SER A 186 27.11 -3.37 -7.97
C SER A 186 26.36 -4.60 -7.44
N ASP A 187 27.06 -5.49 -6.75
CA ASP A 187 26.48 -6.69 -6.15
C ASP A 187 25.57 -6.32 -4.98
N LEU A 188 25.94 -5.30 -4.20
CA LEU A 188 25.11 -4.74 -3.13
C LEU A 188 23.75 -4.26 -3.66
N GLN A 189 23.70 -3.70 -4.88
CA GLN A 189 22.45 -3.21 -5.49
C GLN A 189 21.65 -4.29 -6.22
N SER A 190 22.28 -5.37 -6.70
CA SER A 190 21.64 -6.36 -7.57
C SER A 190 21.39 -7.72 -6.92
N LEU A 191 22.23 -8.11 -5.95
CA LEU A 191 22.19 -9.42 -5.30
C LEU A 191 21.56 -9.39 -3.92
N THR A 192 21.43 -8.22 -3.31
CA THR A 192 20.79 -8.15 -2.00
C THR A 192 19.29 -8.41 -2.14
N GLN A 193 18.79 -9.31 -1.29
CA GLN A 193 17.37 -9.62 -1.27
C GLN A 193 16.50 -8.48 -0.72
N ARG A 194 17.13 -7.44 -0.15
CA ARG A 194 16.49 -6.30 0.51
C ARG A 194 16.63 -5.03 -0.31
N LEU A 195 15.62 -4.16 -0.23
CA LEU A 195 15.68 -2.86 -0.87
C LEU A 195 16.64 -1.93 -0.09
N PHE A 196 17.84 -1.73 -0.64
CA PHE A 196 18.83 -0.77 -0.14
C PHE A 196 18.98 0.40 -1.12
N LEU A 197 18.62 1.59 -0.67
CA LEU A 197 18.80 2.81 -1.46
C LEU A 197 20.14 3.46 -1.12
N VAL A 198 21.07 3.51 -2.07
CA VAL A 198 22.30 4.29 -1.93
C VAL A 198 21.97 5.77 -2.08
N SER A 199 22.21 6.55 -1.02
CA SER A 199 21.99 8.01 -1.01
C SER A 199 23.28 8.78 -1.25
N GLY A 200 24.43 8.19 -0.92
CA GLY A 200 25.72 8.85 -1.05
C GLY A 200 26.84 7.85 -1.22
N LEU A 201 27.82 8.22 -2.03
CA LEU A 201 29.02 7.46 -2.30
C LEU A 201 30.21 8.41 -2.22
N SER A 202 31.15 8.12 -1.32
CA SER A 202 32.43 8.81 -1.25
C SER A 202 33.54 7.81 -1.52
N VAL A 203 34.46 8.18 -2.40
CA VAL A 203 35.54 7.30 -2.88
C VAL A 203 36.85 8.04 -2.65
N THR A 204 37.73 7.46 -1.83
CA THR A 204 39.04 8.03 -1.51
C THR A 204 40.14 7.03 -1.87
N GLY A 205 41.11 7.46 -2.68
CA GLY A 205 42.29 6.65 -2.99
C GLY A 205 43.18 6.49 -1.76
N GLN A 206 43.76 5.30 -1.61
CA GLN A 206 44.64 4.94 -0.52
C GLN A 206 46.07 4.82 -1.02
N ASP A 207 47.00 5.22 -0.16
CA ASP A 207 48.42 4.98 -0.31
C ASP A 207 48.82 3.65 0.35
N GLU A 208 50.09 3.25 0.17
CA GLU A 208 50.64 2.07 0.81
C GLU A 208 50.63 2.22 2.33
N ALA A 209 49.94 1.30 3.02
CA ALA A 209 49.84 1.29 4.47
C ALA A 209 49.86 -0.14 5.01
N GLU A 210 50.63 -0.32 6.09
CA GLU A 210 50.67 -1.56 6.87
C GLU A 210 49.32 -1.81 7.58
N PRO A 211 48.95 -3.09 7.81
CA PRO A 211 47.67 -3.43 8.44
C PRO A 211 47.59 -2.84 9.85
N SER A 212 46.52 -2.09 10.12
CA SER A 212 46.34 -1.38 11.39
C SER A 212 44.87 -1.31 11.81
N ALA A 213 44.60 -1.49 13.10
CA ALA A 213 43.28 -1.34 13.72
C ALA A 213 42.12 -2.10 13.03
N GLY A 214 42.38 -3.31 12.53
CA GLY A 214 41.36 -4.13 11.84
C GLY A 214 41.13 -3.76 10.36
N ARG A 215 41.93 -2.84 9.80
CA ARG A 215 42.00 -2.58 8.36
C ARG A 215 43.06 -3.47 7.71
N PRO A 216 42.81 -4.00 6.49
CA PRO A 216 43.81 -4.75 5.73
C PRO A 216 44.94 -3.83 5.27
N ALA A 217 46.07 -4.42 4.88
CA ALA A 217 47.14 -3.69 4.21
C ALA A 217 46.61 -3.08 2.91
N THR A 218 46.90 -1.81 2.65
CA THR A 218 46.55 -1.13 1.41
C THR A 218 47.78 -0.89 0.56
N GLN A 219 47.61 -0.89 -0.76
CA GLN A 219 48.64 -0.54 -1.73
C GLN A 219 48.23 0.70 -2.52
N VAL A 220 49.20 1.32 -3.19
CA VAL A 220 48.94 2.43 -4.11
C VAL A 220 47.98 1.97 -5.20
N GLY A 221 46.79 2.59 -5.26
CA GLY A 221 45.71 2.23 -6.18
C GLY A 221 44.53 1.52 -5.54
N ASP A 222 44.64 1.18 -4.24
CA ASP A 222 43.48 0.77 -3.45
C ASP A 222 42.59 1.96 -3.12
N VAL A 223 41.34 1.65 -2.79
CA VAL A 223 40.30 2.65 -2.59
C VAL A 223 39.49 2.31 -1.36
N GLU A 224 39.23 3.34 -0.55
CA GLU A 224 38.26 3.31 0.54
C GLU A 224 36.95 3.92 0.03
N ILE A 225 35.88 3.12 0.05
CA ILE A 225 34.53 3.53 -0.34
C ILE A 225 33.67 3.63 0.90
N VAL A 226 33.11 4.81 1.14
CA VAL A 226 32.04 5.03 2.13
C VAL A 226 30.71 5.10 1.38
N VAL A 227 29.84 4.12 1.66
CA VAL A 227 28.49 4.08 1.10
C VAL A 227 27.51 4.45 2.20
N THR A 228 26.67 5.44 1.94
CA THR A 228 25.55 5.80 2.80
C THR A 228 24.24 5.49 2.09
N GLY A 229 23.28 4.95 2.82
CA GLY A 229 22.01 4.57 2.25
C GLY A 229 20.93 4.28 3.28
N TYR A 230 19.77 3.89 2.78
CA TYR A 230 18.59 3.58 3.58
C TYR A 230 18.16 2.15 3.33
N LEU A 231 17.96 1.38 4.40
CA LEU A 231 17.16 0.17 4.36
C LEU A 231 15.73 0.49 4.76
N TYR A 232 14.77 -0.10 4.06
CA TYR A 232 13.35 0.06 4.40
C TYR A 232 12.84 -1.14 5.18
N VAL A 233 12.11 -0.84 6.25
CA VAL A 233 11.43 -1.81 7.10
C VAL A 233 9.98 -1.36 7.19
N LEU A 234 9.05 -2.30 7.06
CA LEU A 234 7.65 -2.05 7.37
C LEU A 234 7.35 -2.74 8.70
N PRO A 235 7.63 -2.11 9.86
CA PRO A 235 7.19 -2.66 11.13
C PRO A 235 5.68 -2.86 11.06
N GLU A 236 5.24 -4.09 11.34
CA GLU A 236 3.83 -4.32 11.58
C GLU A 236 3.44 -3.38 12.74
N PRO A 237 2.38 -2.56 12.62
CA PRO A 237 1.94 -1.77 13.76
C PRO A 237 1.78 -2.75 14.90
N ALA A 238 2.53 -2.57 15.99
CA ALA A 238 2.49 -3.44 17.16
C ALA A 238 1.03 -3.77 17.41
N GLY A 239 0.66 -5.04 17.18
CA GLY A 239 -0.73 -5.43 17.00
C GLY A 239 -1.56 -4.73 18.04
N VAL A 240 -2.62 -4.02 17.59
CA VAL A 240 -3.52 -3.24 18.45
C VAL A 240 -3.64 -3.99 19.76
N VAL A 241 -3.03 -3.46 20.83
CA VAL A 241 -3.22 -4.02 22.15
C VAL A 241 -4.68 -3.75 22.39
N VAL A 242 -5.53 -4.75 22.11
CA VAL A 242 -6.91 -4.75 22.54
C VAL A 242 -6.78 -4.53 24.04
N PRO A 243 -7.23 -3.38 24.58
CA PRO A 243 -7.17 -3.17 26.01
C PRO A 243 -7.91 -4.36 26.61
N ALA A 244 -7.20 -5.14 27.44
CA ALA A 244 -7.81 -6.25 28.15
C ALA A 244 -9.08 -5.71 28.80
N ASP A 245 -10.20 -6.37 28.52
CA ASP A 245 -11.48 -6.00 29.11
C ASP A 245 -11.29 -5.98 30.64
N PRO A 246 -11.50 -4.85 31.33
CA PRO A 246 -11.34 -4.78 32.78
C PRO A 246 -12.27 -5.73 33.55
N ALA A 247 -13.20 -6.40 32.86
CA ALA A 247 -14.06 -7.45 33.40
C ALA A 247 -13.51 -8.88 33.25
N GLU A 248 -12.37 -9.11 32.59
CA GLU A 248 -11.79 -10.45 32.47
C GLU A 248 -11.01 -10.81 33.75
N PRO A 249 -11.38 -11.88 34.48
CA PRO A 249 -10.66 -12.27 35.68
C PRO A 249 -9.21 -12.63 35.31
N PRO A 250 -8.21 -12.19 36.09
CA PRO A 250 -6.81 -12.45 35.79
C PRO A 250 -6.60 -13.95 35.62
N ALA A 251 -5.93 -14.34 34.53
CA ALA A 251 -5.55 -15.72 34.29
C ALA A 251 -4.90 -16.29 35.56
N ALA A 252 -5.49 -17.36 36.10
CA ALA A 252 -5.03 -17.96 37.34
C ALA A 252 -3.55 -18.34 37.21
N LEU A 253 -2.72 -17.80 38.09
CA LEU A 253 -1.34 -18.23 38.23
C LEU A 253 -1.33 -19.75 38.39
N PRO A 254 -0.43 -20.49 37.71
CA PRO A 254 -0.29 -21.91 37.93
C PRO A 254 -0.08 -22.14 39.44
N GLY A 255 -1.01 -22.86 40.05
CA GLY A 255 -1.02 -23.09 41.49
C GLY A 255 0.31 -23.68 41.94
N ALA A 256 0.82 -23.22 43.09
CA ALA A 256 2.02 -23.77 43.70
C ALA A 256 1.88 -25.30 43.81
N VAL A 257 2.81 -26.03 43.18
CA VAL A 257 2.85 -27.48 43.30
C VAL A 257 3.13 -27.81 44.77
N PRO A 258 2.25 -28.55 45.49
CA PRO A 258 2.46 -28.86 46.90
C PRO A 258 3.81 -29.57 47.07
N GLY A 259 4.71 -28.99 47.87
CA GLY A 259 6.01 -29.57 48.19
C GLY A 259 7.23 -29.03 47.43
N LYS A 260 7.07 -28.08 46.49
CA LYS A 260 8.22 -27.37 45.86
C LYS A 260 8.23 -25.92 46.30
N ASN A 261 9.02 -25.62 47.33
CA ASN A 261 9.25 -24.25 47.78
C ASN A 261 10.32 -23.60 46.87
N PRO A 262 9.99 -22.54 46.10
CA PRO A 262 10.90 -21.93 45.13
C PRO A 262 12.06 -21.14 45.75
N PHE A 263 12.11 -21.01 47.07
CA PHE A 263 13.15 -20.29 47.80
C PHE A 263 14.17 -21.18 48.52
N VAL A 264 14.19 -22.49 48.24
CA VAL A 264 15.22 -23.36 48.81
C VAL A 264 16.42 -23.38 47.86
N PRO A 265 17.63 -23.01 48.31
CA PRO A 265 18.83 -23.12 47.47
C PRO A 265 19.09 -24.59 47.17
N VAL A 266 19.25 -24.92 45.89
CA VAL A 266 19.73 -26.23 45.44
C VAL A 266 21.14 -26.45 46.01
N GLN A 267 21.24 -27.29 47.04
CA GLN A 267 22.53 -27.78 47.52
C GLN A 267 23.10 -28.67 46.43
N GLY A 268 24.26 -28.27 45.91
CA GLY A 268 24.93 -28.92 44.80
C GLY A 268 25.33 -30.36 45.10
N VAL A 269 25.26 -31.18 44.06
CA VAL A 269 26.02 -32.42 43.90
C VAL A 269 26.54 -32.44 42.47
#